data_AF-A0A667I7D2-F1
#
_entry.id   AF-A0A667I7D2-F1
#
_cell.length_a   1.000
_cell.length_b   1.000
_cell.length_c   1.000
_cell.angle_alpha   90.00
_cell.angle_beta   90.00
_cell.angle_gamma   90.00
#
_symmetry.space_group_name_H-M   'P 1'
#
loop_
_entity.id
_entity.type
_entity.pdbx_description
1 polymer ?
#
loop_
_entity_poly.entity_id
_entity_poly.type
_entity_poly.pdbx_seq_one_letter_code
_entity_poly.pdbx_strand_id
1 'polypeptide(L)'
;MQECWQGPQVYFPLASLHTACTGAQGEWTLAPAQACPSLPALGPTLSGFQLGLMGHGLPLCLQLFLDDSKMKNFITCFKDPQFLVTFFSRLRPNHSGRYEASFPFLSPCGRERNFLRCEDRPVVFTHLLASGSGPPRLSYCGGGEALAVPFEPARLLPLAANGRLYHPAPARAGGVGLVRSALAFELSACFEYPPGAPALPSHVRWQGRRLALTMDLAPLLLTASRP
;
A
#
# COMPACT_ATOMS: atom_id res chain seq x y z
N MET A 1 -16.71 3.11 36.86
CA MET A 1 -17.43 2.01 36.18
C MET A 1 -17.53 2.40 34.71
N GLN A 2 -16.51 2.05 33.92
CA GLN A 2 -16.46 2.25 32.47
C GLN A 2 -15.62 1.08 31.95
N GLU A 3 -16.31 0.16 31.29
CA GLU A 3 -15.78 -1.12 30.84
C GLU A 3 -14.80 -0.91 29.68
N CYS A 4 -13.56 -1.36 29.90
CA CYS A 4 -12.56 -1.54 28.86
C CYS A 4 -13.05 -2.59 27.85
N TRP A 5 -13.59 -2.15 26.72
CA TRP A 5 -13.88 -3.04 25.60
C TRP A 5 -12.56 -3.45 24.90
N GLN A 6 -12.00 -4.57 25.36
CA GLN A 6 -11.00 -5.35 24.62
C GLN A 6 -11.72 -6.10 23.49
N GLY A 7 -11.93 -5.44 22.35
CA GLY A 7 -12.30 -6.12 21.12
C GLY A 7 -11.13 -6.97 20.59
N PRO A 8 -11.38 -8.08 19.89
CA PRO A 8 -10.32 -8.96 19.40
C PRO A 8 -9.46 -8.21 18.38
N GLN A 9 -8.24 -7.88 18.79
CA GLN A 9 -7.15 -7.50 17.90
C GLN A 9 -6.86 -8.72 17.01
N VAL A 10 -7.35 -8.72 15.77
CA VAL A 10 -6.95 -9.72 14.77
C VAL A 10 -5.51 -9.38 14.37
N TYR A 11 -4.57 -9.88 15.17
CA TYR A 11 -3.17 -9.92 14.85
C TYR A 11 -3.00 -11.00 13.77
N PHE A 12 -2.55 -10.65 12.56
CA PHE A 12 -2.01 -11.65 11.65
C PHE A 12 -0.78 -12.24 12.35
N PRO A 13 -0.77 -13.52 12.77
CA PRO A 13 0.31 -14.04 13.59
C PRO A 13 1.60 -14.06 12.77
N LEU A 14 2.49 -13.12 13.07
CA LEU A 14 3.89 -13.12 12.66
C LEU A 14 4.63 -14.15 13.54
N ALA A 15 4.31 -15.43 13.37
CA ALA A 15 4.92 -16.51 14.14
C ALA A 15 5.64 -17.47 13.21
N SER A 16 6.96 -17.26 13.10
CA SER A 16 8.03 -18.28 12.98
C SER A 16 9.09 -17.92 11.94
N LEU A 17 10.00 -17.01 12.28
CA LEU A 17 11.40 -17.05 11.83
C LEU A 17 12.28 -16.36 12.88
N HIS A 18 12.31 -16.92 14.09
CA HIS A 18 13.45 -16.79 15.00
C HIS A 18 13.44 -18.03 15.89
N THR A 19 14.33 -18.99 15.61
CA THR A 19 15.17 -19.69 16.61
C THR A 19 16.08 -20.69 15.88
N ALA A 20 17.24 -20.20 15.48
CA ALA A 20 18.54 -20.88 15.46
C ALA A 20 19.53 -19.72 15.22
N CYS A 21 20.43 -19.31 16.12
CA CYS A 21 21.34 -20.10 16.92
C CYS A 21 21.62 -19.41 18.26
N THR A 22 21.57 -20.16 19.35
CA THR A 22 22.29 -19.84 20.58
C THR A 22 23.76 -20.24 20.42
N GLY A 23 24.68 -19.32 20.74
CA GLY A 23 26.05 -19.67 21.11
C GLY A 23 27.14 -19.02 20.25
N ALA A 24 27.59 -17.82 20.66
CA ALA A 24 29.00 -17.46 20.80
C ALA A 24 29.08 -15.99 21.27
N GLN A 25 29.79 -15.78 22.37
CA GLN A 25 30.17 -14.47 22.87
C GLN A 25 31.08 -13.80 21.84
N GLY A 26 30.73 -12.58 21.42
CA GLY A 26 31.51 -11.78 20.49
C GLY A 26 31.08 -10.33 20.61
N GLU A 27 32.01 -9.48 21.03
CA GLU A 27 31.93 -8.03 21.09
C GLU A 27 31.49 -7.45 19.73
N TRP A 28 30.38 -6.72 19.68
CA TRP A 28 29.98 -5.96 18.49
C TRP A 28 30.29 -4.48 18.73
N THR A 29 31.38 -4.02 18.12
CA THR A 29 31.70 -2.60 17.98
C THR A 29 30.68 -1.96 17.02
N LEU A 30 30.09 -0.83 17.44
CA LEU A 30 29.19 -0.01 16.62
C LEU A 30 29.92 0.47 15.36
N ALA A 31 29.52 -0.04 14.19
CA ALA A 31 29.91 0.54 12.90
C ALA A 31 29.13 1.87 12.69
N PRO A 32 29.78 2.96 12.25
CA PRO A 32 29.10 4.22 12.00
C PRO A 32 28.15 4.09 10.81
N ALA A 33 27.00 4.77 10.93
CA ALA A 33 25.99 4.87 9.89
C ALA A 33 26.62 5.34 8.57
N GLN A 34 26.62 4.47 7.55
CA GLN A 34 26.97 4.88 6.19
C GLN A 34 25.88 5.79 5.66
N ALA A 35 26.28 7.02 5.31
CA ALA A 35 25.44 8.02 4.70
C ALA A 35 24.83 7.50 3.39
N CYS A 36 23.53 7.69 3.20
CA CYS A 36 22.89 7.54 1.90
C CYS A 36 23.65 8.37 0.87
N PRO A 37 23.99 7.83 -0.32
CA PRO A 37 24.54 8.65 -1.39
C PRO A 37 23.50 9.71 -1.76
N SER A 38 23.90 10.98 -1.68
CA SER A 38 23.10 12.12 -2.08
C SER A 38 22.69 11.96 -3.55
N LEU A 39 21.38 11.94 -3.80
CA LEU A 39 20.83 12.01 -5.15
C LEU A 39 21.28 13.33 -5.81
N PRO A 40 21.62 13.33 -7.11
CA PRO A 40 21.91 14.57 -7.81
C PRO A 40 20.66 15.44 -7.83
N ALA A 41 20.83 16.73 -7.53
CA ALA A 41 19.76 17.72 -7.51
C ALA A 41 18.94 17.65 -8.80
N LEU A 42 17.63 17.41 -8.64
CA LEU A 42 16.67 17.40 -9.74
C LEU A 42 16.67 18.80 -10.40
N GLY A 43 16.90 18.86 -11.70
CA GLY A 43 16.84 20.12 -12.47
C GLY A 43 15.44 20.76 -12.42
N PRO A 44 15.29 22.02 -12.85
CA PRO A 44 14.13 22.88 -12.55
C PRO A 44 12.77 22.46 -13.16
N THR A 45 12.69 21.29 -13.79
CA THR A 45 11.46 20.73 -14.42
C THR A 45 11.10 19.33 -13.90
N LEU A 46 11.82 18.83 -12.90
CA LEU A 46 11.72 17.47 -12.39
C LEU A 46 11.43 17.51 -10.88
N SER A 47 10.38 16.82 -10.45
CA SER A 47 9.97 16.73 -9.06
C SER A 47 9.95 15.28 -8.61
N GLY A 48 10.66 14.98 -7.51
CA GLY A 48 10.67 13.66 -6.88
C GLY A 48 9.63 13.60 -5.77
N PHE A 49 8.86 12.51 -5.73
CA PHE A 49 7.86 12.26 -4.70
C PHE A 49 8.07 10.91 -4.02
N GLN A 50 7.80 10.90 -2.73
CA GLN A 50 7.69 9.68 -1.94
C GLN A 50 6.26 9.50 -1.45
N LEU A 51 5.69 8.33 -1.71
CA LEU A 51 4.45 7.89 -1.10
C LEU A 51 4.76 7.12 0.19
N GLY A 52 4.21 7.59 1.31
CA GLY A 52 4.36 6.97 2.61
C GLY A 52 3.03 6.72 3.30
N LEU A 53 3.03 5.74 4.20
CA LEU A 53 1.98 5.53 5.19
C LEU A 53 2.55 5.92 6.56
N MET A 54 2.10 7.03 7.12
CA MET A 54 2.54 7.47 8.45
C MET A 54 1.53 7.08 9.53
N GLY A 55 2.01 6.47 10.61
CA GLY A 55 1.20 6.01 11.73
C GLY A 55 1.87 6.20 13.08
N HIS A 56 1.58 7.32 13.73
CA HIS A 56 1.69 7.47 15.19
C HIS A 56 0.29 7.81 15.71
N GLY A 57 -0.48 6.79 16.11
CA GLY A 57 -1.75 6.96 16.85
C GLY A 57 -3.00 7.46 16.10
N LEU A 58 -2.96 7.64 14.79
CA LEU A 58 -4.11 8.05 13.95
C LEU A 58 -4.25 7.13 12.73
N PRO A 59 -5.43 7.01 12.10
CA PRO A 59 -5.64 6.06 11.01
C PRO A 59 -4.64 6.36 9.88
N LEU A 60 -3.89 5.35 9.44
CA LEU A 60 -2.79 5.41 8.45
C LEU A 60 -3.23 6.08 7.14
N CYS A 61 -3.21 7.41 7.02
CA CYS A 61 -3.63 8.08 5.79
C CYS A 61 -2.55 7.87 4.73
N LEU A 62 -2.96 7.66 3.47
CA LEU A 62 -2.03 7.78 2.36
C LEU A 62 -1.51 9.22 2.32
N GLN A 63 -0.19 9.38 2.28
CA GLN A 63 0.42 10.71 2.25
C GLN A 63 1.47 10.78 1.15
N LEU A 64 1.26 11.73 0.23
CA LEU A 64 2.19 12.06 -0.84
C LEU A 64 3.09 13.21 -0.38
N PHE A 65 4.40 13.03 -0.47
CA PHE A 65 5.41 13.99 -0.04
C PHE A 65 6.40 14.29 -1.17
N LEU A 66 7.06 15.45 -1.09
CA LEU A 66 8.29 15.66 -1.85
C LEU A 66 9.40 14.76 -1.31
N ASP A 67 10.21 14.21 -2.20
CA ASP A 67 11.23 13.25 -1.81
C ASP A 67 12.28 13.85 -0.85
N ASP A 68 12.72 15.07 -1.17
CA ASP A 68 13.74 15.84 -0.46
C ASP A 68 13.25 16.48 0.86
N SER A 69 11.98 16.30 1.23
CA SER A 69 11.46 16.92 2.45
C SER A 69 12.04 16.24 3.69
N LYS A 70 12.83 17.00 4.48
CA LYS A 70 13.43 16.50 5.73
C LYS A 70 12.39 16.13 6.80
N MET A 71 11.25 16.84 6.80
CA MET A 71 10.11 16.52 7.64
C MET A 71 8.99 15.96 6.76
N LYS A 72 8.47 14.79 7.13
CA LYS A 72 7.31 14.14 6.50
C LYS A 72 6.26 13.97 7.59
N ASN A 73 5.26 14.84 7.59
CA ASN A 73 4.21 14.90 8.59
C ASN A 73 2.88 15.36 7.94
N PHE A 74 1.78 15.34 8.69
CA PHE A 74 0.46 15.71 8.16
C PHE A 74 0.36 17.13 7.57
N ILE A 75 1.27 18.04 7.91
CA ILE A 75 1.25 19.42 7.41
C ILE A 75 2.00 19.53 6.08
N THR A 76 2.98 18.65 5.86
CA THR A 76 3.89 18.67 4.71
C THR A 76 3.46 17.78 3.54
N CYS A 77 2.36 17.02 3.69
CA CYS A 77 1.82 16.20 2.62
C CYS A 77 0.91 16.98 1.66
N PHE A 78 0.88 16.55 0.40
CA PHE A 78 -0.09 17.04 -0.57
C PHE A 78 -1.48 16.48 -0.25
N LYS A 79 -2.47 17.38 -0.20
CA LYS A 79 -3.88 17.06 0.09
C LYS A 79 -4.85 17.61 -0.93
N ASP A 80 -4.36 18.40 -1.90
CA ASP A 80 -5.23 19.00 -2.91
C ASP A 80 -5.90 17.90 -3.77
N PRO A 81 -7.23 17.76 -3.74
CA PRO A 81 -7.90 16.65 -4.41
C PRO A 81 -7.71 16.67 -5.93
N GLN A 82 -7.67 17.85 -6.55
CA GLN A 82 -7.51 17.98 -8.01
C GLN A 82 -6.12 17.53 -8.45
N PHE A 83 -5.09 17.91 -7.69
CA PHE A 83 -3.73 17.45 -7.88
C PHE A 83 -3.61 15.93 -7.70
N LEU A 84 -4.14 15.37 -6.61
CA LEU A 84 -4.08 13.93 -6.36
C LEU A 84 -4.80 13.13 -7.48
N VAL A 85 -5.98 13.58 -7.91
CA VAL A 85 -6.70 12.98 -9.04
C VAL A 85 -5.86 13.04 -10.31
N THR A 86 -5.27 14.19 -10.65
CA THR A 86 -4.44 14.34 -11.85
C THR A 86 -3.19 13.48 -11.77
N PHE A 87 -2.52 13.46 -10.62
CA PHE A 87 -1.30 12.72 -10.37
C PHE A 87 -1.53 11.21 -10.50
N PHE A 88 -2.48 10.65 -9.76
CA PHE A 88 -2.69 9.20 -9.73
C PHE A 88 -3.46 8.67 -10.95
N SER A 89 -4.28 9.50 -11.60
CA SER A 89 -4.93 9.10 -12.86
C SER A 89 -3.94 8.90 -14.02
N ARG A 90 -2.77 9.57 -13.97
CA ARG A 90 -1.74 9.50 -15.02
C ARG A 90 -0.52 8.69 -14.64
N LEU A 91 -0.50 8.14 -13.43
CA LEU A 91 0.63 7.38 -12.92
C LEU A 91 0.90 6.14 -13.78
N ARG A 92 2.17 5.92 -14.08
CA ARG A 92 2.67 4.78 -14.87
C ARG A 92 4.08 4.32 -14.46
N PRO A 93 4.50 3.09 -14.80
CA PRO A 93 5.89 2.69 -14.72
C PRO A 93 6.82 3.71 -15.39
N ASN A 94 7.95 3.96 -14.74
CA ASN A 94 8.96 4.86 -15.24
C ASN A 94 9.83 4.13 -16.27
N HIS A 95 9.64 4.47 -17.53
CA HIS A 95 10.47 4.04 -18.66
C HIS A 95 11.01 5.26 -19.42
N SER A 96 11.30 6.34 -18.68
CA SER A 96 11.71 7.63 -19.26
C SER A 96 13.22 7.76 -19.49
N GLY A 97 14.00 6.76 -19.10
CA GLY A 97 15.46 6.77 -19.01
C GLY A 97 16.02 7.56 -17.83
N ARG A 98 15.15 8.14 -16.98
CA ARG A 98 15.56 9.02 -15.86
C ARG A 98 15.11 8.45 -14.53
N TYR A 99 16.07 8.24 -13.63
CA TYR A 99 15.88 7.80 -12.26
C TYR A 99 15.06 6.50 -12.09
N GLU A 100 15.01 5.64 -13.12
CA GLU A 100 14.15 4.45 -13.12
C GLU A 100 14.43 3.52 -11.93
N ALA A 101 15.71 3.36 -11.56
CA ALA A 101 16.13 2.55 -10.43
C ALA A 101 15.66 3.10 -9.08
N SER A 102 15.57 4.43 -8.92
CA SER A 102 15.21 5.07 -7.65
C SER A 102 13.73 5.46 -7.56
N PHE A 103 13.09 5.67 -8.71
CA PHE A 103 11.69 6.07 -8.85
C PHE A 103 11.03 5.20 -9.92
N PRO A 104 10.45 4.05 -9.53
CA PRO A 104 9.88 3.08 -10.46
C PRO A 104 8.59 3.57 -11.14
N PHE A 105 8.00 4.67 -10.68
CA PHE A 105 6.79 5.26 -11.25
C PHE A 105 6.99 6.72 -11.63
N LEU A 106 6.15 7.18 -12.57
CA LEU A 106 6.15 8.54 -13.11
C LEU A 106 4.71 8.97 -13.37
N SER A 107 4.37 10.21 -13.01
CA SER A 107 3.14 10.88 -13.41
C SER A 107 3.43 12.16 -14.22
N PRO A 108 3.00 12.22 -15.50
CA PRO A 108 3.13 13.43 -16.31
C PRO A 108 2.04 14.46 -15.99
N CYS A 109 2.46 15.68 -15.63
CA CYS A 109 1.58 16.82 -15.35
C CYS A 109 1.90 17.97 -16.29
N GLY A 110 1.29 17.96 -17.49
CA GLY A 110 1.59 18.95 -18.51
C GLY A 110 3.03 18.80 -19.02
N ARG A 111 3.86 19.84 -18.81
CA ARG A 111 5.29 19.81 -19.17
C ARG A 111 6.15 19.18 -18.07
N GLU A 112 5.60 18.99 -16.87
CA GLU A 112 6.32 18.48 -15.70
C GLU A 112 6.26 16.96 -15.60
N ARG A 113 7.31 16.39 -15.02
CA ARG A 113 7.45 14.95 -14.75
C ARG A 113 7.62 14.75 -13.26
N ASN A 114 6.63 14.09 -12.66
CA ASN A 114 6.62 13.78 -11.23
C ASN A 114 7.05 12.32 -11.04
N PHE A 115 8.27 12.11 -10.54
CA PHE A 115 8.80 10.78 -10.27
C PHE A 115 8.30 10.29 -8.92
N LEU A 116 7.93 9.02 -8.82
CA LEU A 116 7.34 8.44 -7.62
C LEU A 116 8.06 7.17 -7.21
N ARG A 117 8.41 7.12 -5.92
CA ARG A 117 8.75 5.89 -5.21
C ARG A 117 7.76 5.64 -4.08
N CYS A 118 7.55 4.37 -3.75
CA CYS A 118 6.65 3.93 -2.70
C CYS A 118 7.25 2.73 -1.97
N GLU A 119 6.90 2.55 -0.70
CA GLU A 119 7.39 1.43 0.11
C GLU A 119 6.78 0.07 -0.27
N ASP A 120 5.59 0.08 -0.87
CA ASP A 120 4.90 -1.16 -1.28
C ASP A 120 4.25 -1.00 -2.65
N ARG A 121 3.12 -0.29 -2.71
CA ARG A 121 2.38 -0.05 -3.94
C ARG A 121 2.03 1.41 -4.10
N PRO A 122 2.02 1.91 -5.35
CA PRO A 122 1.65 3.29 -5.62
C PRO A 122 0.12 3.53 -5.52
N VAL A 123 -0.69 2.47 -5.67
CA VAL A 123 -2.13 2.52 -5.51
C VAL A 123 -2.48 2.01 -4.13
N VAL A 124 -3.13 2.86 -3.32
CA VAL A 124 -3.61 2.50 -1.99
C VAL A 124 -5.11 2.78 -1.90
N PHE A 125 -5.90 1.72 -1.73
CA PHE A 125 -7.34 1.79 -1.54
C PHE A 125 -7.68 2.25 -0.13
N THR A 126 -8.47 3.31 -0.03
CA THR A 126 -8.76 3.99 1.23
C THR A 126 -10.21 3.84 1.67
N HIS A 127 -11.15 3.72 0.73
CA HIS A 127 -12.58 3.64 1.02
C HIS A 127 -13.31 2.70 0.07
N LEU A 128 -14.33 2.01 0.59
CA LEU A 128 -15.33 1.32 -0.21
C LEU A 128 -16.53 2.25 -0.44
N LEU A 129 -16.80 2.57 -1.70
CA LEU A 129 -17.94 3.36 -2.14
C LEU A 129 -19.11 2.39 -2.38
N ALA A 130 -19.90 2.16 -1.34
CA ALA A 130 -21.04 1.23 -1.37
C ALA A 130 -22.42 1.91 -1.29
N SER A 131 -22.47 3.23 -1.08
CA SER A 131 -23.70 3.98 -0.77
C SER A 131 -24.45 4.54 -1.98
N GLY A 132 -24.18 4.05 -3.21
CA GLY A 132 -24.81 4.51 -4.45
C GLY A 132 -25.68 3.45 -5.13
N SER A 133 -26.37 3.82 -6.22
CA SER A 133 -27.18 2.88 -7.04
C SER A 133 -26.34 1.94 -7.93
N GLY A 134 -25.02 2.14 -7.97
CA GLY A 134 -24.09 1.37 -8.78
C GLY A 134 -23.46 0.19 -8.04
N PRO A 135 -22.72 -0.68 -8.76
CA PRO A 135 -21.91 -1.71 -8.13
C PRO A 135 -20.87 -1.08 -7.18
N PRO A 136 -20.50 -1.75 -6.07
CA PRO A 136 -19.54 -1.21 -5.12
C PRO A 136 -18.20 -0.95 -5.81
N ARG A 137 -17.53 0.14 -5.44
CA ARG A 137 -16.24 0.55 -5.99
C ARG A 137 -15.24 0.81 -4.88
N LEU A 138 -13.97 0.54 -5.13
CA LEU A 138 -12.89 0.93 -4.22
C LEU A 138 -12.27 2.25 -4.68
N SER A 139 -12.35 3.27 -3.83
CA SER A 139 -11.63 4.52 -4.01
C SER A 139 -10.17 4.37 -3.58
N TYR A 140 -9.26 5.00 -4.32
CA TYR A 140 -7.85 5.00 -4.01
C TYR A 140 -7.27 6.41 -3.98
N CYS A 141 -6.17 6.52 -3.25
CA CYS A 141 -5.31 7.70 -3.16
C CYS A 141 -6.01 9.04 -2.90
N GLY A 142 -7.13 9.01 -2.16
CA GLY A 142 -7.88 10.22 -1.80
C GLY A 142 -8.67 10.86 -2.96
N GLY A 143 -8.77 10.21 -4.12
CA GLY A 143 -9.47 10.78 -5.28
C GLY A 143 -10.97 10.51 -5.35
N GLY A 144 -11.57 9.94 -4.31
CA GLY A 144 -13.01 9.68 -4.25
C GLY A 144 -13.53 8.89 -5.45
N GLU A 145 -14.66 9.32 -6.01
CA GLU A 145 -15.27 8.71 -7.22
C GLU A 145 -14.41 8.84 -8.49
N ALA A 146 -13.56 9.88 -8.56
CA ALA A 146 -12.71 10.13 -9.71
C ALA A 146 -11.55 9.14 -9.81
N LEU A 147 -11.11 8.61 -8.67
CA LEU A 147 -10.12 7.53 -8.57
C LEU A 147 -10.75 6.32 -7.89
N ALA A 148 -11.59 5.60 -8.63
CA ALA A 148 -12.21 4.39 -8.12
C ALA A 148 -12.26 3.27 -9.16
N VAL A 149 -12.10 2.03 -8.71
CA VAL A 149 -12.18 0.81 -9.53
C VAL A 149 -13.35 -0.06 -9.05
N PRO A 150 -13.91 -0.92 -9.91
CA PRO A 150 -14.90 -1.90 -9.47
C PRO A 150 -14.37 -2.74 -8.30
N PHE A 151 -15.20 -2.96 -7.28
CA PHE A 151 -14.83 -3.86 -6.20
C PHE A 151 -15.02 -5.31 -6.64
N GLU A 152 -13.94 -6.08 -6.54
CA GLU A 152 -13.86 -7.49 -6.94
C GLU A 152 -13.52 -8.33 -5.71
N PRO A 153 -14.50 -8.70 -4.86
CA PRO A 153 -14.25 -9.34 -3.57
C PRO A 153 -13.49 -10.66 -3.71
N ALA A 154 -13.81 -11.47 -4.72
CA ALA A 154 -13.15 -12.75 -4.97
C ALA A 154 -11.65 -12.62 -5.29
N ARG A 155 -11.20 -11.43 -5.73
CA ARG A 155 -9.80 -11.17 -6.09
C ARG A 155 -9.03 -10.43 -5.00
N LEU A 156 -9.62 -10.30 -3.81
CA LEU A 156 -8.88 -9.87 -2.64
C LEU A 156 -7.78 -10.89 -2.33
N LEU A 157 -6.57 -10.39 -2.15
CA LEU A 157 -5.39 -11.22 -1.86
C LEU A 157 -4.78 -10.82 -0.52
N PRO A 158 -5.06 -11.57 0.56
CA PRO A 158 -4.34 -11.44 1.81
C PRO A 158 -2.98 -12.10 1.68
N LEU A 159 -1.92 -11.39 2.05
CA LEU A 159 -0.55 -11.90 2.04
C LEU A 159 -0.06 -12.13 3.47
N ALA A 160 0.10 -13.40 3.85
CA ALA A 160 0.51 -13.77 5.20
C ALA A 160 1.90 -13.21 5.57
N ALA A 161 2.81 -13.12 4.60
CA ALA A 161 4.20 -12.71 4.80
C ALA A 161 4.34 -11.30 5.41
N ASN A 162 3.39 -10.40 5.15
CA ASN A 162 3.44 -9.03 5.65
C ASN A 162 2.12 -8.55 6.30
N GLY A 163 1.11 -9.43 6.39
CA GLY A 163 -0.19 -9.11 6.96
C GLY A 163 -0.99 -8.07 6.17
N ARG A 164 -0.66 -7.85 4.89
CA ARG A 164 -1.32 -6.85 4.04
C ARG A 164 -2.38 -7.49 3.15
N LEU A 165 -3.36 -6.68 2.77
CA LEU A 165 -4.43 -7.05 1.87
C LEU A 165 -4.28 -6.29 0.55
N TYR A 166 -4.46 -6.99 -0.56
CA TYR A 166 -4.30 -6.42 -1.91
C TYR A 166 -5.57 -6.62 -2.74
N HIS A 167 -5.76 -5.75 -3.73
CA HIS A 167 -6.89 -5.78 -4.67
C HIS A 167 -6.41 -5.37 -6.08
N PRO A 168 -7.05 -5.84 -7.16
CA PRO A 168 -6.70 -5.44 -8.52
C PRO A 168 -6.74 -3.91 -8.69
N ALA A 169 -5.65 -3.36 -9.23
CA ALA A 169 -5.53 -1.93 -9.51
C ALA A 169 -5.37 -1.69 -11.01
N PRO A 170 -5.45 -0.44 -11.49
CA PRO A 170 -5.22 -0.14 -12.90
C PRO A 170 -3.88 -0.73 -13.37
N ALA A 171 -3.89 -1.46 -14.48
CA ALA A 171 -2.69 -2.10 -15.05
C ALA A 171 -1.57 -1.08 -15.27
N ARG A 172 -1.94 0.14 -15.71
CA ARG A 172 -1.02 1.26 -15.86
C ARG A 172 -0.29 1.64 -14.59
N ALA A 173 -0.81 1.35 -13.40
CA ALA A 173 -0.19 1.68 -12.11
C ALA A 173 0.41 0.45 -11.41
N GLY A 174 0.68 -0.63 -12.16
CA GLY A 174 1.28 -1.87 -11.64
C GLY A 174 0.29 -3.00 -11.37
N GLY A 175 -1.00 -2.83 -11.71
CA GLY A 175 -1.99 -3.92 -11.75
C GLY A 175 -2.52 -4.42 -10.40
N VAL A 176 -1.86 -4.10 -9.30
CA VAL A 176 -2.31 -4.45 -7.94
C VAL A 176 -2.03 -3.30 -6.98
N GLY A 177 -2.99 -3.06 -6.10
CA GLY A 177 -2.97 -2.00 -5.11
C GLY A 177 -3.08 -2.55 -3.70
N LEU A 178 -2.53 -1.80 -2.75
CA LEU A 178 -2.60 -2.10 -1.33
C LEU A 178 -3.94 -1.62 -0.76
N VAL A 179 -4.60 -2.42 0.05
CA VAL A 179 -5.76 -2.00 0.84
C VAL A 179 -5.26 -1.45 2.17
N ARG A 180 -5.65 -0.22 2.50
CA ARG A 180 -5.29 0.42 3.78
C ARG A 180 -5.79 -0.41 4.96
N SER A 181 -5.00 -0.49 6.03
CA SER A 181 -5.32 -1.33 7.21
C SER A 181 -6.72 -1.13 7.79
N ALA A 182 -7.22 0.11 7.87
CA ALA A 182 -8.58 0.38 8.37
C ALA A 182 -9.65 -0.30 7.49
N LEU A 183 -9.54 -0.13 6.16
CA LEU A 183 -10.43 -0.77 5.21
C LEU A 183 -10.22 -2.29 5.16
N ALA A 184 -8.99 -2.77 5.30
CA ALA A 184 -8.69 -4.20 5.38
C ALA A 184 -9.34 -4.83 6.62
N PHE A 185 -9.36 -4.11 7.75
CA PHE A 185 -10.03 -4.54 8.97
C PHE A 185 -11.55 -4.60 8.77
N GLU A 186 -12.16 -3.59 8.16
CA GLU A 186 -13.59 -3.62 7.79
C GLU A 186 -13.93 -4.82 6.91
N LEU A 187 -13.12 -5.09 5.88
CA LEU A 187 -13.32 -6.22 4.96
C LEU A 187 -13.02 -7.57 5.62
N SER A 188 -12.24 -7.60 6.70
CA SER A 188 -11.85 -8.85 7.35
C SER A 188 -13.02 -9.62 7.94
N ALA A 189 -14.09 -8.93 8.34
CA ALA A 189 -15.34 -9.52 8.80
C ALA A 189 -16.05 -10.36 7.72
N CYS A 190 -15.71 -10.13 6.44
CA CYS A 190 -16.26 -10.88 5.32
C CYS A 190 -15.45 -12.15 5.00
N PHE A 191 -14.27 -12.36 5.59
CA PHE A 191 -13.44 -13.53 5.25
C PHE A 191 -13.83 -14.79 6.02
N GLU A 192 -13.77 -15.92 5.32
CA GLU A 192 -13.94 -17.26 5.89
C GLU A 192 -12.62 -18.04 5.86
N TYR A 193 -12.28 -18.61 7.01
CA TYR A 193 -11.06 -19.38 7.21
C TYR A 193 -11.39 -20.88 7.19
N PRO A 194 -10.59 -21.71 6.50
CA PRO A 194 -10.78 -23.15 6.53
C PRO A 194 -10.53 -23.70 7.94
N PRO A 195 -11.19 -24.80 8.34
CA PRO A 195 -10.94 -25.42 9.63
C PRO A 195 -9.53 -26.04 9.71
N GLY A 196 -8.72 -25.59 10.68
CA GLY A 196 -7.37 -26.11 10.98
C GLY A 196 -6.23 -25.13 10.63
N ALA A 197 -5.35 -24.86 11.62
CA ALA A 197 -4.15 -23.99 11.57
C ALA A 197 -4.40 -22.52 11.10
N PRO A 198 -3.46 -21.56 11.28
CA PRO A 198 -3.64 -20.19 10.80
C PRO A 198 -3.42 -20.14 9.27
N ALA A 199 -4.37 -20.70 8.53
CA ALA A 199 -4.37 -20.63 7.08
C ALA A 199 -4.92 -19.27 6.62
N LEU A 200 -4.43 -18.78 5.47
CA LEU A 200 -5.05 -17.65 4.78
C LEU A 200 -6.54 -17.91 4.57
N PRO A 201 -7.39 -16.86 4.55
CA PRO A 201 -8.79 -17.06 4.26
C PRO A 201 -8.94 -17.71 2.87
N SER A 202 -9.91 -18.61 2.76
CA SER A 202 -10.16 -19.34 1.53
C SER A 202 -11.31 -18.73 0.73
N HIS A 203 -12.23 -18.06 1.42
CA HIS A 203 -13.43 -17.49 0.84
C HIS A 203 -13.73 -16.11 1.41
N VAL A 204 -14.54 -15.36 0.69
CA VAL A 204 -15.14 -14.11 1.13
C VAL A 204 -16.66 -14.20 0.97
N ARG A 205 -17.39 -13.79 2.01
CA ARG A 205 -18.83 -13.57 1.98
C ARG A 205 -19.10 -12.13 1.55
N TRP A 206 -19.70 -11.97 0.38
CA TRP A 206 -20.06 -10.65 -0.13
C TRP A 206 -21.50 -10.65 -0.63
N GLN A 207 -22.32 -9.71 -0.12
CA GLN A 207 -23.74 -9.56 -0.51
C GLN A 207 -24.52 -10.89 -0.50
N GLY A 208 -24.35 -11.68 0.57
CA GLY A 208 -25.02 -12.98 0.74
C GLY A 208 -24.43 -14.13 -0.10
N ARG A 209 -23.43 -13.87 -0.93
CA ARG A 209 -22.75 -14.90 -1.75
C ARG A 209 -21.41 -15.28 -1.13
N ARG A 210 -21.10 -16.57 -1.16
CA ARG A 210 -19.79 -17.11 -0.79
C ARG A 210 -18.94 -17.25 -2.04
N LEU A 211 -17.79 -16.59 -2.07
CA LEU A 211 -16.89 -16.55 -3.23
C LEU A 211 -15.52 -17.09 -2.82
N ALA A 212 -14.96 -18.02 -3.60
CA ALA A 212 -13.59 -18.48 -3.39
C ALA A 212 -12.60 -17.37 -3.76
N LEU A 213 -11.54 -17.21 -2.96
CA LEU A 213 -10.47 -16.28 -3.30
C LEU A 213 -9.61 -16.86 -4.42
N THR A 214 -9.41 -16.07 -5.49
CA THR A 214 -8.78 -16.52 -6.73
C THR A 214 -7.26 -16.62 -6.64
N MET A 215 -6.63 -15.85 -5.75
CA MET A 215 -5.17 -15.76 -5.57
C MET A 215 -4.37 -15.37 -6.84
N ASP A 216 -5.04 -14.85 -7.88
CA ASP A 216 -4.47 -14.54 -9.20
C ASP A 216 -3.51 -13.34 -9.20
N LEU A 217 -3.52 -12.54 -8.13
CA LEU A 217 -2.60 -11.40 -7.97
C LEU A 217 -1.22 -11.79 -7.42
N ALA A 218 -1.05 -13.02 -6.90
CA ALA A 218 0.19 -13.43 -6.24
C ALA A 218 1.44 -13.30 -7.14
N PRO A 219 1.40 -13.64 -8.45
CA PRO A 219 2.54 -13.44 -9.34
C PRO A 219 2.99 -11.98 -9.44
N LEU A 220 2.04 -11.04 -9.44
CA LEU A 220 2.33 -9.60 -9.54
C LEU A 220 3.00 -9.05 -8.27
N LEU A 221 2.78 -9.70 -7.12
CA LEU A 221 3.44 -9.37 -5.86
C LEU A 221 4.90 -9.83 -5.85
N LEU A 222 5.17 -11.02 -6.41
CA LEU A 222 6.51 -11.62 -6.46
C LEU A 222 7.42 -10.95 -7.50
N THR A 223 6.87 -10.42 -8.59
CA THR A 223 7.65 -9.70 -9.60
C THR A 223 8.10 -8.30 -9.16
N ALA A 224 7.38 -7.67 -8.22
CA ALA A 224 7.69 -6.32 -7.75
C ALA A 224 8.83 -6.27 -6.71
N SER A 225 9.21 -7.43 -6.14
CA SER A 225 10.27 -7.53 -5.13
C SER A 225 11.67 -7.74 -5.71
N ARG A 226 11.89 -7.50 -7.00
CA ARG A 226 13.23 -7.62 -7.59
C ARG A 226 13.97 -6.29 -7.50
N PRO A 227 15.11 -6.22 -6.77
CA PRO A 227 15.91 -5.01 -6.62
C PRO A 227 16.53 -4.57 -7.96
#